data_AF-A0A938Z2U9-F1
#
_entry.id   AF-A0A938Z2U9-F1
#
_cell.length_a   1.000
_cell.length_b   1.000
_cell.length_c   1.000
_cell.angle_alpha   90.00
_cell.angle_beta   90.00
_cell.angle_gamma   90.00
#
_symmetry.space_group_name_H-M   'P 1'
#
loop_
_entity.id
_entity.type
_entity.pdbx_description
1 polymer ?
#
loop_
_entity_poly.entity_id
_entity_poly.type
_entity_poly.pdbx_seq_one_letter_code
_entity_poly.pdbx_strand_id
1 'polypeptide(L)'
;PKTELLLYIASRRQHLVEKVLPALEAGKLVIMDRFIDSSVAYQGFGRGLDIDAIDWLNHFATDGLKPDLTLYFDIEVEEGLARIAANSDREVNRLDMEGLDLHKKVRKGYLSLLDKEGNRMVKIDASLPLEQVVETTKAVLFDRMGLDK
;
A
#
# COMPACT_ATOMS: atom_id res chain seq x y z
N PRO A 1 9.83 -5.35 15.81
CA PRO A 1 9.66 -4.56 14.56
C PRO A 1 10.64 -4.96 13.43
N LYS A 2 11.95 -5.11 13.69
CA LYS A 2 12.91 -5.50 12.63
C LYS A 2 12.64 -6.87 12.02
N THR A 3 12.34 -7.88 12.83
CA THR A 3 11.97 -9.22 12.33
C THR A 3 10.69 -9.17 11.48
N GLU A 4 9.69 -8.39 11.88
CA GLU A 4 8.46 -8.18 11.09
C GLU A 4 8.80 -7.58 9.71
N LEU A 5 9.62 -6.53 9.67
CA LEU A 5 10.10 -5.96 8.41
C LEU A 5 10.78 -7.03 7.54
N LEU A 6 11.76 -7.76 8.07
CA LEU A 6 12.52 -8.75 7.31
C LEU A 6 11.62 -9.88 6.75
N LEU A 7 10.60 -10.31 7.50
CA LEU A 7 9.63 -11.28 7.01
C LEU A 7 8.80 -10.73 5.84
N TYR A 8 8.38 -9.46 5.90
CA TYR A 8 7.70 -8.81 4.77
C TYR A 8 8.62 -8.63 3.55
N ILE A 9 9.89 -8.26 3.77
CA ILE A 9 10.89 -8.14 2.69
C ILE A 9 11.12 -9.50 2.01
N ALA A 10 11.30 -10.57 2.79
CA ALA A 10 11.48 -11.92 2.26
C ALA A 10 10.26 -12.40 1.47
N SER A 11 9.05 -12.24 2.03
CA SER A 11 7.80 -12.58 1.36
C SER A 11 7.61 -11.80 0.06
N ARG A 12 7.93 -10.49 0.06
CA ARG A 12 7.86 -9.65 -1.14
C ARG A 12 8.79 -10.14 -2.24
N ARG A 13 10.05 -10.47 -1.91
CA ARG A 13 11.00 -10.98 -2.91
C ARG A 13 10.46 -12.23 -3.59
N GLN A 14 10.00 -13.19 -2.78
CA GLN A 14 9.47 -14.45 -3.31
C GLN A 14 8.23 -14.22 -4.17
N HIS A 15 7.27 -13.42 -3.71
CA HIS A 15 6.06 -13.10 -4.47
C HIS A 15 6.37 -12.39 -5.79
N LEU A 16 7.35 -11.48 -5.77
CA LEU A 16 7.76 -10.74 -6.96
C LEU A 16 8.31 -11.69 -8.03
N VAL A 17 9.24 -12.56 -7.66
CA VAL A 17 9.90 -13.49 -8.59
C VAL A 17 8.94 -14.57 -9.09
N GLU A 18 8.11 -15.14 -8.22
CA GLU A 18 7.28 -16.30 -8.56
C GLU A 18 5.96 -15.94 -9.25
N LYS A 19 5.45 -14.71 -9.08
CA LYS A 19 4.11 -14.32 -9.57
C LYS A 19 4.12 -13.03 -10.36
N VAL A 20 4.73 -11.97 -9.84
CA VAL A 20 4.61 -10.63 -10.43
C VAL A 20 5.43 -10.52 -11.72
N LEU A 21 6.73 -10.83 -11.67
CA LEU A 21 7.61 -10.73 -12.85
C LEU A 21 7.11 -11.62 -14.00
N PRO A 22 6.74 -12.90 -13.79
CA PRO A 22 6.18 -13.72 -14.88
C PRO A 22 4.88 -13.14 -15.48
N ALA A 23 4.05 -12.49 -14.67
CA ALA A 23 2.83 -11.85 -15.16
C ALA A 23 3.13 -10.59 -15.98
N LEU A 24 4.08 -9.75 -15.52
CA LEU A 24 4.53 -8.57 -16.24
C LEU A 24 5.23 -8.93 -17.56
N GLU A 25 6.09 -9.96 -17.57
CA GLU A 25 6.73 -10.49 -18.77
C GLU A 25 5.71 -11.01 -19.79
N ALA A 26 4.58 -11.54 -19.33
CA ALA A 26 3.45 -11.94 -20.16
C ALA A 26 2.56 -10.76 -20.62
N GLY A 27 2.96 -9.51 -20.35
CA GLY A 27 2.23 -8.31 -20.75
C GLY A 27 0.92 -8.07 -19.97
N LYS A 28 0.78 -8.66 -18.77
CA LYS A 28 -0.44 -8.51 -17.97
C LYS A 28 -0.37 -7.28 -17.08
N LEU A 29 -1.54 -6.65 -16.88
CA LEU A 29 -1.76 -5.73 -15.78
C LEU A 29 -1.78 -6.52 -14.46
N VAL A 30 -0.94 -6.12 -13.50
CA VAL A 30 -0.90 -6.73 -12.17
C VAL A 30 -1.44 -5.74 -11.14
N ILE A 31 -2.54 -6.11 -10.50
CA ILE A 31 -3.10 -5.36 -9.37
C ILE A 31 -2.62 -6.03 -8.08
N MET A 32 -1.92 -5.27 -7.25
CA MET A 32 -1.41 -5.75 -5.97
C MET A 32 -2.04 -4.98 -4.82
N ASP A 33 -2.65 -5.69 -3.88
CA ASP A 33 -3.01 -5.12 -2.59
C ASP A 33 -1.76 -5.03 -1.72
N ARG A 34 -1.27 -3.78 -1.58
CA ARG A 34 -0.03 -3.38 -0.88
C ARG A 34 1.27 -3.83 -1.56
N PHE A 35 2.29 -2.98 -1.41
CA PHE A 35 3.64 -3.26 -1.87
C PHE A 35 4.69 -2.55 -0.99
N ILE A 36 5.71 -1.92 -1.57
CA ILE A 36 6.84 -1.28 -0.86
C ILE A 36 6.41 -0.11 0.05
N ASP A 37 5.42 0.68 -0.37
CA ASP A 37 4.95 1.86 0.35
C ASP A 37 4.38 1.51 1.73
N SER A 38 3.76 0.33 1.84
CA SER A 38 3.26 -0.20 3.11
C SER A 38 4.38 -0.45 4.12
N SER A 39 5.56 -0.91 3.68
CA SER A 39 6.68 -1.09 4.61
C SER A 39 7.19 0.24 5.15
N VAL A 40 7.22 1.29 4.32
CA VAL A 40 7.61 2.62 4.79
C VAL A 40 6.56 3.18 5.77
N ALA A 41 5.27 3.09 5.44
CA ALA A 41 4.21 3.61 6.30
C ALA A 41 4.09 2.84 7.64
N TYR A 42 4.09 1.51 7.60
CA TYR A 42 3.91 0.69 8.81
C TYR A 42 5.20 0.53 9.60
N GLN A 43 6.28 0.05 8.97
CA GLN A 43 7.51 -0.23 9.70
C GLN A 43 8.31 1.05 9.97
N GLY A 44 8.30 2.02 9.05
CA GLY A 44 8.98 3.30 9.23
C GLY A 44 8.21 4.21 10.18
N PHE A 45 7.08 4.74 9.73
CA PHE A 45 6.30 5.69 10.53
C PHE A 45 5.58 5.02 11.71
N GLY A 46 4.91 3.89 11.49
CA GLY A 46 4.14 3.20 12.52
C GLY A 46 5.00 2.58 13.63
N ARG A 47 6.12 1.93 13.27
CA ARG A 47 7.01 1.22 14.22
C ARG A 47 8.31 1.97 14.54
N GLY A 48 8.55 3.14 13.94
CA GLY A 48 9.72 3.97 14.20
C GLY A 48 11.05 3.38 13.72
N LEU A 49 11.04 2.50 12.72
CA LEU A 49 12.28 2.05 12.10
C LEU A 49 12.81 3.11 11.14
N ASP A 50 14.13 3.08 10.94
CA ASP A 50 14.82 3.96 10.01
C ASP A 50 14.29 3.78 8.57
N ILE A 51 13.86 4.89 7.96
CA ILE A 51 13.23 4.89 6.64
C ILE A 51 14.27 4.55 5.56
N ASP A 52 15.50 5.06 5.68
CA ASP A 52 16.55 4.81 4.70
C ASP A 52 16.91 3.32 4.64
N ALA A 53 16.93 2.65 5.80
CA ALA A 53 17.12 1.20 5.88
C ALA A 53 15.95 0.42 5.25
N ILE A 54 14.70 0.89 5.41
CA ILE A 54 13.53 0.27 4.77
C ILE A 54 13.59 0.45 3.26
N ASP A 55 13.93 1.64 2.78
CA ASP A 55 14.03 1.95 1.36
C ASP A 55 15.14 1.12 0.69
N TRP A 56 16.28 0.98 1.36
CA TRP A 56 17.34 0.08 0.91
C TRP A 56 16.88 -1.38 0.83
N LEU A 57 16.20 -1.90 1.86
CA LEU A 57 15.67 -3.27 1.86
C LEU A 57 14.60 -3.50 0.80
N ASN A 58 13.71 -2.53 0.60
CA ASN A 58 12.70 -2.55 -0.45
C ASN A 58 13.38 -2.63 -1.81
N HIS A 59 14.32 -1.73 -2.09
CA HIS A 59 15.09 -1.71 -3.34
C HIS A 59 15.84 -3.04 -3.54
N PHE A 60 16.49 -3.56 -2.51
CA PHE A 60 17.21 -4.83 -2.58
C PHE A 60 16.27 -6.01 -2.90
N ALA A 61 15.10 -6.07 -2.29
CA ALA A 61 14.15 -7.15 -2.55
C ALA A 61 13.44 -7.04 -3.91
N THR A 62 13.27 -5.83 -4.43
CA THR A 62 12.56 -5.61 -5.69
C THR A 62 13.47 -5.41 -6.90
N ASP A 63 14.79 -5.53 -6.75
CA ASP A 63 15.77 -5.15 -7.77
C ASP A 63 15.50 -3.72 -8.31
N GLY A 64 15.05 -2.83 -7.43
CA GLY A 64 14.67 -1.45 -7.76
C GLY A 64 13.31 -1.30 -8.45
N LEU A 65 12.58 -2.39 -8.74
CA LEU A 65 11.25 -2.31 -9.33
C LEU A 65 10.28 -1.57 -8.38
N LYS A 66 9.60 -0.56 -8.93
CA LYS A 66 8.51 0.19 -8.29
C LYS A 66 7.21 -0.01 -9.08
N PRO A 67 6.04 0.17 -8.46
CA PRO A 67 4.77 0.20 -9.20
C PRO A 67 4.73 1.38 -10.17
N ASP A 68 4.15 1.18 -11.35
CA ASP A 68 3.84 2.27 -12.29
C ASP A 68 2.80 3.23 -11.71
N LEU A 69 1.85 2.70 -10.94
CA LEU A 69 0.79 3.43 -10.26
C LEU A 69 0.57 2.87 -8.85
N THR A 70 0.39 3.75 -7.88
CA THR A 70 -0.03 3.42 -6.52
C THR A 70 -1.28 4.23 -6.19
N LEU A 71 -2.37 3.55 -5.86
CA LEU A 71 -3.61 4.18 -5.43
C LEU A 71 -3.67 4.13 -3.91
N TYR A 72 -3.64 5.31 -3.28
CA TYR A 72 -3.73 5.43 -1.84
C TYR A 72 -5.12 5.89 -1.43
N PHE A 73 -5.84 4.98 -0.78
CA PHE A 73 -7.17 5.20 -0.24
C PHE A 73 -7.06 5.90 1.12
N ASP A 74 -7.16 7.23 1.11
CA ASP A 74 -7.10 8.04 2.32
C ASP A 74 -8.46 8.08 3.01
N ILE A 75 -8.46 7.86 4.31
CA ILE A 75 -9.64 7.92 5.18
C ILE A 75 -9.20 8.33 6.57
N GLU A 76 -10.08 9.03 7.30
CA GLU A 76 -9.88 9.26 8.72
C GLU A 76 -9.74 7.92 9.46
N VAL A 77 -8.78 7.85 10.37
CA VAL A 77 -8.41 6.60 11.02
C VAL A 77 -9.58 6.02 11.80
N GLU A 78 -10.28 6.88 12.53
CA GLU A 78 -11.45 6.53 13.33
C GLU A 78 -12.56 5.93 12.46
N GLU A 79 -12.82 6.51 11.28
CA GLU A 79 -13.80 5.97 10.33
C GLU A 79 -13.34 4.63 9.74
N GLY A 80 -12.06 4.53 9.38
CA GLY A 80 -11.45 3.27 8.92
C GLY A 80 -11.61 2.15 9.95
N LEU A 81 -11.29 2.42 11.22
CA LEU A 81 -11.46 1.46 12.32
C LEU A 81 -12.93 1.08 12.53
N ALA A 82 -13.87 2.03 12.40
CA ALA A 82 -15.31 1.74 12.47
C ALA A 82 -15.75 0.77 11.36
N ARG A 83 -15.24 0.94 10.13
CA ARG A 83 -15.51 0.03 9.00
C ARG A 83 -14.94 -1.37 9.24
N ILE A 84 -13.77 -1.48 9.87
CA ILE A 84 -13.18 -2.78 10.26
C ILE A 84 -14.09 -3.48 11.28
N ALA A 85 -14.50 -2.76 12.33
CA ALA A 85 -15.35 -3.30 13.39
C ALA A 85 -16.74 -3.73 12.89
N ALA A 86 -17.29 -3.03 11.89
CA ALA A 86 -18.59 -3.35 11.29
C ALA A 86 -18.54 -4.54 10.33
N ASN A 87 -17.37 -4.94 9.84
CA ASN A 87 -17.21 -6.00 8.86
C ASN A 87 -16.87 -7.34 9.55
N SER A 88 -17.89 -8.05 10.01
CA SER A 88 -17.77 -9.32 10.75
C SER A 88 -17.16 -10.46 9.95
N ASP A 89 -17.22 -10.39 8.62
CA ASP A 89 -16.74 -11.45 7.71
C ASP A 89 -15.27 -11.24 7.31
N ARG A 90 -14.65 -10.13 7.74
CA ARG A 90 -13.26 -9.83 7.45
C ARG A 90 -12.33 -10.56 8.41
N GLU A 91 -11.24 -11.12 7.87
CA GLU A 91 -10.13 -11.59 8.69
C GLU A 91 -9.47 -10.41 9.43
N VAL A 92 -9.56 -10.43 10.76
CA VAL A 92 -8.86 -9.48 11.64
C VAL A 92 -7.44 -9.98 11.85
N ASN A 93 -6.47 -9.26 11.29
CA ASN A 93 -5.07 -9.62 11.44
C ASN A 93 -4.40 -8.83 12.59
N ARG A 94 -3.15 -9.17 12.90
CA ARG A 94 -2.40 -8.54 13.99
C ARG A 94 -2.29 -7.01 13.86
N LEU A 95 -2.19 -6.47 12.63
CA LEU A 95 -2.07 -5.03 12.41
C LEU A 95 -3.40 -4.30 12.62
N ASP A 96 -4.54 -4.97 12.46
CA ASP A 96 -5.86 -4.43 12.74
C ASP A 96 -6.15 -4.33 14.25
N MET A 97 -5.40 -5.08 15.06
CA MET A 97 -5.45 -5.04 16.53
C MET A 97 -4.58 -3.93 17.14
N GLU A 98 -3.87 -3.17 16.31
CA GLU A 98 -3.01 -2.09 16.78
C GLU A 98 -3.83 -0.85 17.17
N GLY A 99 -3.29 -0.08 18.11
CA GLY A 99 -3.99 1.10 18.65
C GLY A 99 -4.12 2.24 17.64
N LEU A 100 -5.06 3.15 17.93
CA LEU A 100 -5.32 4.37 17.16
C LEU A 100 -4.06 5.16 16.79
N ASP A 101 -3.09 5.24 17.71
CA ASP A 101 -1.82 5.95 17.52
C ASP A 101 -0.98 5.37 16.37
N LEU A 102 -0.93 4.04 16.24
CA LEU A 102 -0.21 3.40 15.15
C LEU A 102 -0.85 3.73 13.81
N HIS A 103 -2.17 3.63 13.71
CA HIS A 103 -2.87 3.95 12.47
C HIS A 103 -2.73 5.42 12.07
N LYS A 104 -2.70 6.35 13.03
CA LYS A 104 -2.41 7.78 12.78
C LYS A 104 -1.01 7.98 12.22
N LYS A 105 -0.01 7.29 12.77
CA LYS A 105 1.36 7.31 12.25
C LYS A 105 1.45 6.71 10.85
N VAL A 106 0.76 5.60 10.59
CA VAL A 106 0.68 4.97 9.26
C VAL A 106 0.10 5.91 8.23
N ARG A 107 -1.06 6.54 8.53
CA ARG A 107 -1.66 7.54 7.64
C ARG A 107 -0.72 8.70 7.35
N LYS A 108 -0.06 9.24 8.39
CA LYS A 108 0.98 10.26 8.23
C LYS A 108 2.11 9.80 7.30
N GLY A 109 2.51 8.53 7.39
CA GLY A 109 3.51 7.93 6.49
C GLY A 109 3.07 7.94 5.03
N TYR A 110 1.84 7.51 4.74
CA TYR A 110 1.31 7.56 3.38
C TYR A 110 1.13 8.98 2.84
N LEU A 111 0.70 9.93 3.67
CA LEU A 111 0.64 11.34 3.27
C LEU A 111 2.03 11.89 2.93
N SER A 112 3.05 11.54 3.71
CA SER A 112 4.44 11.90 3.39
C SER A 112 4.95 11.25 2.11
N LEU A 113 4.49 10.04 1.77
CA LEU A 113 4.84 9.37 0.52
C LEU A 113 4.17 10.02 -0.67
N LEU A 114 2.92 10.48 -0.56
CA LEU A 114 2.25 11.25 -1.62
C LEU A 114 3.04 12.50 -2.00
N ASP A 115 3.59 13.21 -1.03
CA ASP A 115 4.41 14.40 -1.29
C ASP A 115 5.72 14.06 -2.04
N LYS A 116 6.31 12.89 -1.76
CA LYS A 116 7.59 12.45 -2.35
C LYS A 116 7.45 11.73 -3.69
N GLU A 117 6.37 10.99 -3.87
CA GLU A 117 6.15 10.02 -4.96
C GLU A 117 4.88 10.35 -5.76
N GLY A 118 4.43 11.61 -5.72
CA GLY A 118 3.21 12.08 -6.38
C GLY A 118 3.18 11.88 -7.90
N ASN A 119 4.33 11.60 -8.52
CA ASN A 119 4.43 11.20 -9.93
C ASN A 119 3.89 9.78 -10.20
N ARG A 120 3.85 8.89 -9.20
CA ARG A 120 3.30 7.52 -9.32
C ARG A 120 2.16 7.24 -8.33
N MET A 121 2.03 8.03 -7.28
CA MET A 121 1.05 7.82 -6.22
C MET A 121 -0.11 8.81 -6.33
N VAL A 122 -1.33 8.30 -6.35
CA VAL A 122 -2.55 9.10 -6.44
C VAL A 122 -3.41 8.85 -5.22
N LYS A 123 -3.85 9.94 -4.58
CA LYS A 123 -4.79 9.87 -3.45
C LYS A 123 -6.21 9.68 -3.96
N ILE A 124 -6.92 8.72 -3.39
CA ILE A 124 -8.35 8.48 -3.56
C ILE A 124 -9.03 8.77 -2.21
N ASP A 125 -10.05 9.63 -2.22
CA ASP A 125 -10.86 9.89 -1.02
C ASP A 125 -11.75 8.68 -0.73
N ALA A 126 -11.39 7.92 0.31
CA ALA A 126 -12.10 6.71 0.71
C ALA A 126 -13.18 6.98 1.76
N SER A 127 -13.39 8.23 2.19
CA SER A 127 -14.52 8.62 3.05
C SER A 127 -15.86 8.62 2.30
N LEU A 128 -15.81 8.71 0.97
CA LEU A 128 -16.99 8.65 0.10
C LEU A 128 -17.66 7.26 0.09
N PRO A 129 -18.94 7.16 -0.36
CA PRO A 129 -19.60 5.88 -0.57
C PRO A 129 -18.80 4.97 -1.51
N LEU A 130 -18.82 3.65 -1.24
CA LEU A 130 -18.03 2.65 -1.96
C LEU A 130 -18.12 2.78 -3.48
N GLU A 131 -19.33 2.98 -4.01
CA GLU A 131 -19.55 3.12 -5.46
C GLU A 131 -18.76 4.31 -6.05
N GLN A 132 -18.73 5.45 -5.37
CA GLN A 132 -17.98 6.63 -5.82
C GLN A 132 -16.46 6.41 -5.72
N VAL A 133 -16.00 5.73 -4.66
CA VAL A 133 -14.60 5.36 -4.50
C VAL A 133 -14.15 4.45 -5.65
N VAL A 134 -14.98 3.46 -6.00
CA VAL A 134 -14.72 2.52 -7.09
C VAL A 134 -14.72 3.22 -8.44
N GLU A 135 -15.69 4.08 -8.73
CA GLU A 135 -15.75 4.84 -9.99
C GLU A 135 -14.54 5.76 -10.15
N THR A 136 -14.17 6.50 -9.09
CA THR A 136 -12.97 7.35 -9.09
C THR A 136 -11.70 6.52 -9.31
N THR A 137 -11.60 5.37 -8.64
CA THR A 137 -10.48 4.43 -8.77
C THR A 137 -10.32 3.93 -10.19
N LYS A 138 -11.41 3.49 -10.85
CA LYS A 138 -11.40 3.04 -12.24
C LYS A 138 -10.98 4.16 -13.18
N ALA A 139 -11.54 5.36 -13.01
CA ALA A 139 -11.21 6.51 -13.85
C ALA A 139 -9.71 6.82 -13.80
N VAL A 140 -9.12 6.87 -12.59
CA VAL A 140 -7.67 7.10 -12.40
C VAL A 140 -6.85 5.94 -12.98
N LEU A 141 -7.25 4.70 -12.73
CA LEU A 141 -6.54 3.52 -13.23
C LEU A 141 -6.49 3.52 -14.77
N PHE A 142 -7.62 3.74 -15.43
CA PHE A 142 -7.70 3.73 -16.89
C PHE A 142 -6.92 4.86 -17.53
N ASP A 143 -7.02 6.07 -16.99
CA ASP A 143 -6.24 7.22 -17.45
C ASP A 143 -4.73 6.97 -17.33
N ARG A 144 -4.27 6.53 -16.15
CA ARG A 144 -2.84 6.39 -15.85
C ARG A 144 -2.18 5.19 -16.53
N MET A 145 -2.96 4.15 -16.81
CA MET A 145 -2.47 2.94 -17.50
C MET A 145 -2.76 2.94 -19.00
N GLY A 146 -3.39 4.00 -19.53
CA GLY A 146 -3.73 4.10 -20.95
C GLY A 146 -4.68 2.98 -21.42
N LEU A 147 -5.64 2.61 -20.57
CA LEU A 147 -6.62 1.57 -20.85
C LEU A 147 -7.90 2.21 -21.41
N ASP A 148 -8.48 1.59 -22.44
CA ASP A 148 -9.79 2.00 -22.97
C ASP A 148 -10.89 1.68 -21.93
N LYS A 149 -11.90 2.56 -21.85
CA LYS A 149 -13.03 2.45 -20.90
C LYS A 149 -14.00 1.31 -21.24
#